data_AF-A0A930F6G6-F1
#
_entry.id   AF-A0A930F6G6-F1
#
_cell.length_a   1.000
_cell.length_b   1.000
_cell.length_c   1.000
_cell.angle_alpha   90.00
_cell.angle_beta   90.00
_cell.angle_gamma   90.00
#
_symmetry.space_group_name_H-M   'P 1'
#
loop_
_entity.id
_entity.type
_entity.pdbx_description
1 polymer ?
#
loop_
_entity_poly.entity_id
_entity_poly.type
_entity_poly.pdbx_seq_one_letter_code
_entity_poly.pdbx_strand_id
1 'polypeptide(L)'
;MNQYVFVLNEQGERITSFVDNMISKDELLDHAKKEWPDAADYIYSADGDSMLDEFMKGKLYVNGEFVAPQPKEPTKAEQIAEIKNYYDKRFETLEQMVLRRRLINGDITDLQEQFKKLNQEMVLKIKAVK
;
A
#
# COMPACT_ATOMS: atom_id res chain seq x y z
N MET A 1 -8.76 15.24 -28.94
CA MET A 1 -8.18 15.63 -27.65
C MET A 1 -9.34 16.09 -26.80
N ASN A 2 -9.58 15.37 -25.72
CA ASN A 2 -10.65 15.70 -24.78
C ASN A 2 -10.10 16.61 -23.68
N GLN A 3 -10.90 17.58 -23.26
CA GLN A 3 -10.55 18.43 -22.13
C GLN A 3 -10.90 17.71 -20.83
N TYR A 4 -9.93 17.66 -19.92
CA TYR A 4 -10.12 17.06 -18.61
C TYR A 4 -9.79 18.05 -17.50
N VAL A 5 -10.52 17.94 -16.40
CA VAL A 5 -10.13 18.47 -15.10
C VAL A 5 -9.92 17.30 -14.15
N PHE A 6 -8.69 17.12 -13.70
CA PHE A 6 -8.30 16.12 -12.71
C PHE A 6 -8.39 16.72 -11.31
N VAL A 7 -9.04 16.00 -10.41
CA VAL A 7 -9.17 16.37 -9.01
C VAL A 7 -8.19 15.52 -8.20
N LEU A 8 -7.28 16.16 -7.46
CA LEU A 8 -6.24 15.49 -6.70
C LEU A 8 -6.44 15.59 -5.19
N ASN A 9 -5.96 14.57 -4.47
CA ASN A 9 -5.80 14.62 -3.02
C ASN A 9 -4.48 15.30 -2.61
N GLU A 10 -4.26 15.47 -1.30
CA GLU A 10 -3.04 16.09 -0.75
C GLU A 10 -1.74 15.37 -1.15
N GLN A 11 -1.83 14.09 -1.53
CA GLN A 11 -0.71 13.26 -1.94
C GLN A 11 -0.45 13.32 -3.45
N GLY A 12 -1.27 14.06 -4.21
CA GLY A 12 -1.19 14.13 -5.67
C GLY A 12 -1.82 12.94 -6.39
N GLU A 13 -2.57 12.08 -5.69
CA GLU A 13 -3.36 11.00 -6.32
C GLU A 13 -4.63 11.56 -6.92
N ARG A 14 -4.97 11.06 -8.12
CA ARG A 14 -6.25 11.37 -8.76
C ARG A 14 -7.41 10.73 -7.98
N ILE A 15 -8.27 11.58 -7.43
CA ILE A 15 -9.54 11.18 -6.82
C ILE A 15 -10.56 10.88 -7.94
N THR A 16 -10.75 11.85 -8.83
CA THR A 16 -11.67 11.76 -9.96
C THR A 16 -11.20 12.65 -11.11
N SER A 17 -11.86 12.51 -12.25
CA SER A 17 -11.60 13.34 -13.43
C SER A 17 -12.92 13.66 -14.14
N PHE A 18 -13.12 14.93 -14.45
CA PHE A 18 -14.24 15.40 -15.26
C PHE A 18 -13.78 15.57 -16.70
N VAL A 19 -14.57 15.10 -17.65
CA VAL A 19 -14.31 15.24 -19.09
C VAL A 19 -15.50 15.92 -19.74
N ASP A 20 -15.27 17.07 -20.35
CA ASP A 20 -16.30 17.79 -21.08
C ASP A 20 -15.67 18.64 -22.19
N ASN A 21 -16.18 18.52 -23.41
CA ASN A 21 -15.72 19.30 -24.57
C ASN A 21 -16.72 20.38 -25.00
N MET A 22 -17.86 20.49 -24.31
CA MET A 22 -18.94 21.43 -24.64
C MET A 22 -18.85 22.73 -23.84
N ILE A 23 -18.20 22.71 -22.68
CA ILE A 23 -18.06 23.87 -21.79
C ILE A 23 -16.65 24.43 -21.83
N SER A 24 -16.49 25.68 -21.37
CA SER A 24 -15.17 26.31 -21.27
C SER A 24 -14.34 25.71 -20.13
N LYS A 25 -13.00 25.87 -20.21
CA LYS A 25 -12.06 25.47 -19.15
C LYS A 25 -12.49 25.96 -17.77
N ASP A 26 -12.89 27.23 -17.69
CA ASP A 26 -13.21 27.88 -16.41
C ASP A 26 -14.50 27.30 -15.82
N GLU A 27 -15.51 27.03 -16.66
CA GLU A 27 -16.76 26.39 -16.23
C GLU A 27 -16.54 24.95 -15.75
N LEU A 28 -15.70 24.18 -16.45
CA LEU A 28 -15.36 22.81 -16.05
C LEU A 28 -14.60 22.78 -14.72
N LEU A 29 -13.68 23.73 -14.53
CA LEU A 29 -12.94 23.87 -13.28
C LEU A 29 -13.83 24.30 -12.11
N ASP A 30 -14.75 25.23 -12.35
CA ASP A 30 -15.73 25.67 -11.35
C ASP A 30 -16.70 24.55 -10.98
N HIS A 31 -17.11 23.72 -11.93
CA HIS A 31 -17.91 22.53 -11.65
C HIS A 31 -17.14 21.54 -10.76
N ALA A 32 -15.90 21.23 -11.10
CA ALA A 32 -15.06 20.34 -10.29
C ALA A 32 -14.85 20.89 -8.87
N LYS A 33 -14.65 22.20 -8.71
CA LYS A 33 -14.52 22.86 -7.39
C LYS A 33 -15.79 22.83 -6.56
N LYS A 34 -16.97 22.91 -7.20
CA LYS A 34 -18.27 22.82 -6.51
C LYS A 34 -18.58 21.40 -6.04
N GLU A 35 -18.26 20.40 -6.87
CA GLU A 35 -18.48 18.99 -6.55
C GLU A 35 -17.46 18.48 -5.51
N TRP A 36 -16.22 18.97 -5.57
CA TRP A 36 -15.11 18.51 -4.73
C TRP A 36 -14.41 19.66 -3.99
N PRO A 37 -15.08 20.44 -3.14
CA PRO A 37 -14.46 21.60 -2.47
C PRO A 37 -13.31 21.23 -1.52
N ASP A 38 -13.29 19.98 -1.05
CA ASP A 38 -12.26 19.44 -0.16
C ASP A 38 -11.04 18.87 -0.91
N ALA A 39 -11.00 18.99 -2.25
CA ALA A 39 -9.85 18.56 -3.02
C ALA A 39 -8.64 19.47 -2.79
N ALA A 40 -7.45 18.87 -2.79
CA ALA A 40 -6.22 19.61 -2.53
C ALA A 40 -5.76 20.40 -3.76
N ASP A 41 -5.98 19.86 -4.96
CA ASP A 41 -5.56 20.51 -6.21
C ASP A 41 -6.44 20.11 -7.41
N TYR A 42 -6.47 20.97 -8.43
CA TYR A 42 -7.22 20.76 -9.67
C TYR A 42 -6.39 21.09 -10.89
N ILE A 43 -6.28 20.13 -11.80
CA ILE A 43 -5.44 20.27 -12.98
C ILE A 43 -6.26 20.18 -14.24
N TYR A 44 -6.18 21.23 -15.05
CA TYR A 44 -6.74 21.24 -16.38
C TYR A 44 -5.73 20.71 -17.40
N SER A 45 -6.17 19.79 -18.24
CA SER A 45 -5.42 19.38 -19.43
C SER A 45 -6.30 19.42 -20.67
N ALA A 46 -5.80 20.08 -21.72
CA ALA A 46 -6.44 20.09 -23.03
C ALA A 46 -6.22 18.76 -23.79
N ASP A 47 -5.17 18.01 -23.43
CA ASP A 47 -4.91 16.64 -23.87
C ASP A 47 -4.96 15.70 -22.67
N GLY A 48 -6.15 15.57 -22.08
CA GLY A 48 -6.30 14.81 -20.84
C GLY A 48 -6.19 13.30 -21.02
N ASP A 49 -6.29 12.78 -22.25
CA ASP A 49 -6.13 11.35 -22.53
C ASP A 49 -4.70 10.87 -22.14
N SER A 50 -3.66 11.61 -22.56
CA SER A 50 -2.26 11.36 -22.17
C SER A 50 -2.04 11.45 -20.66
N MET A 51 -2.71 12.40 -20.01
CA MET A 51 -2.57 12.65 -18.58
C MET A 51 -3.29 11.57 -17.74
N LEU A 52 -4.45 11.12 -18.20
CA LEU A 52 -5.21 10.03 -17.61
C LEU A 52 -4.40 8.72 -17.64
N ASP A 53 -3.73 8.42 -18.74
CA ASP A 53 -2.88 7.23 -18.85
C ASP A 53 -1.78 7.19 -17.78
N GLU A 54 -1.17 8.34 -17.47
CA GLU A 54 -0.16 8.43 -16.41
C GLU A 54 -0.78 8.19 -15.01
N PHE A 55 -1.98 8.71 -14.74
CA PHE A 55 -2.71 8.39 -13.52
C PHE A 55 -3.14 6.91 -13.45
N MET A 56 -3.52 6.31 -14.58
CA MET A 56 -3.88 4.88 -14.66
C MET A 56 -2.66 3.97 -14.45
N LYS A 57 -1.44 4.44 -14.73
CA LYS A 57 -0.19 3.78 -14.32
C LYS A 57 0.09 3.90 -12.82
N GLY A 58 -0.77 4.57 -12.06
CA GLY A 58 -0.65 4.77 -10.61
C GLY A 58 0.35 5.87 -10.24
N LYS A 59 0.73 6.77 -11.16
CA LYS A 59 1.59 7.91 -10.83
C LYS A 59 0.83 8.98 -10.06
N LEU A 60 1.54 9.68 -9.19
CA LEU A 60 1.07 10.85 -8.46
C LEU A 60 1.47 12.10 -9.25
N TYR A 61 0.66 13.14 -9.22
CA TYR A 61 1.01 14.42 -9.82
C TYR A 61 1.27 15.43 -8.71
N VAL A 62 2.54 15.79 -8.52
CA VAL A 62 3.00 16.64 -7.42
C VAL A 62 3.88 17.76 -7.99
N ASN A 63 3.59 19.02 -7.62
CA ASN A 63 4.33 20.20 -8.07
C ASN A 63 4.47 20.36 -9.61
N GLY A 64 3.48 19.91 -10.38
CA GLY A 64 3.48 20.04 -11.84
C GLY A 64 4.13 18.87 -12.59
N GLU A 65 4.61 17.83 -11.90
CA GLU A 65 5.25 16.66 -12.51
C GLU A 65 4.62 15.34 -12.03
N PHE A 66 4.62 14.34 -12.92
CA PHE A 66 4.23 12.98 -12.58
C PHE A 66 5.37 12.24 -11.87
N VAL A 67 5.18 11.95 -10.59
CA VAL A 67 6.09 11.14 -9.79
C VAL A 67 5.52 9.74 -9.64
N ALA A 68 6.34 8.72 -9.86
CA ALA A 68 5.94 7.36 -9.48
C ALA A 68 5.80 7.32 -7.96
N PRO A 69 4.71 6.76 -7.40
CA PRO A 69 4.62 6.54 -5.97
C PRO A 69 5.83 5.70 -5.59
N GLN A 70 6.75 6.27 -4.82
CA GLN A 70 7.83 5.46 -4.31
C GLN A 70 7.17 4.38 -3.44
N PRO A 71 7.45 3.09 -3.67
CA PRO A 71 7.05 2.07 -2.71
C PRO A 71 7.65 2.53 -1.40
N LYS A 72 6.79 2.93 -0.44
CA LYS A 72 7.25 3.28 0.89
C LYS A 72 8.05 2.08 1.34
N GLU A 73 9.35 2.28 1.57
CA GLU A 73 10.15 1.24 2.20
C GLU A 73 9.38 0.83 3.45
N PRO A 74 9.09 -0.47 3.62
CA PRO A 74 8.27 -0.92 4.73
C PRO A 74 8.91 -0.36 5.99
N THR A 75 8.12 0.33 6.80
CA THR A 75 8.60 0.91 8.04
C THR A 75 9.21 -0.20 8.89
N LYS A 76 10.12 0.13 9.81
CA LYS A 76 10.71 -0.88 10.72
C LYS A 76 9.64 -1.71 11.42
N ALA A 77 8.50 -1.08 11.75
CA ALA A 77 7.35 -1.76 12.34
C ALA A 77 6.72 -2.78 11.39
N GLU A 78 6.53 -2.44 10.12
CA GLU A 78 5.98 -3.35 9.09
C GLU A 78 6.96 -4.49 8.79
N GLN A 79 8.27 -4.21 8.70
CA GLN A 79 9.29 -5.25 8.53
C GLN A 79 9.30 -6.23 9.70
N ILE A 80 9.20 -5.72 10.94
CA ILE A 80 9.12 -6.57 12.14
C ILE A 80 7.80 -7.37 12.14
N ALA A 81 6.69 -6.76 11.74
CA ALA A 81 5.39 -7.43 11.66
C ALA A 81 5.40 -8.56 10.63
N GLU A 82 6.04 -8.35 9.48
CA GLU A 82 6.20 -9.37 8.45
C GLU A 82 7.07 -10.54 8.92
N ILE A 83 8.21 -10.23 9.58
CA ILE A 83 9.05 -11.25 10.22
C ILE A 83 8.24 -12.05 11.23
N LYS A 84 7.48 -11.40 12.13
CA LYS A 84 6.64 -12.09 13.11
C LYS A 84 5.60 -12.99 12.44
N ASN A 85 4.84 -12.47 11.49
CA ASN A 85 3.81 -13.23 10.78
C ASN A 85 4.37 -14.49 10.09
N TYR A 86 5.59 -14.39 9.54
CA TYR A 86 6.28 -15.55 8.98
C TYR A 86 6.61 -16.64 10.01
N TYR A 87 7.08 -16.28 11.21
CA TYR A 87 7.36 -17.25 12.28
C TYR A 87 6.10 -17.73 13.00
N ASP A 88 5.07 -16.89 13.14
CA ASP A 88 3.81 -17.24 13.79
C ASP A 88 3.16 -18.45 13.13
N LYS A 89 3.13 -18.51 11.79
CA LYS A 89 2.62 -19.69 11.04
C LYS A 89 3.39 -20.98 11.35
N ARG A 90 4.69 -20.87 11.58
CA ARG A 90 5.56 -22.01 11.92
C ARG A 90 5.36 -22.44 13.37
N PHE A 91 5.18 -21.48 14.28
CA PHE A 91 4.84 -21.76 15.66
C PHE A 91 3.47 -22.42 15.77
N GLU A 92 2.46 -21.93 15.04
CA GLU A 92 1.14 -22.56 15.00
C GLU A 92 1.23 -24.02 14.55
N THR A 93 2.00 -24.29 13.49
CA THR A 93 2.24 -25.67 13.01
C THR A 93 2.91 -26.52 14.09
N LEU A 94 3.94 -26.01 14.76
CA LEU A 94 4.62 -26.71 15.85
C LEU A 94 3.69 -26.97 17.04
N GLU A 95 2.87 -26.01 17.43
CA GLU A 95 1.91 -26.14 18.52
C GLU A 95 0.87 -27.23 18.22
N GLN A 96 0.37 -27.29 16.99
CA GLN A 96 -0.53 -28.37 16.54
C GLN A 96 0.15 -29.74 16.60
N MET A 97 1.42 -29.84 16.22
CA MET A 97 2.19 -31.08 16.32
C MET A 97 2.40 -31.50 17.78
N VAL A 98 2.76 -30.55 18.65
CA VAL A 98 2.92 -30.79 20.10
C VAL A 98 1.60 -31.29 20.70
N LEU A 99 0.48 -30.66 20.35
CA LEU A 99 -0.84 -31.06 20.83
C LEU A 99 -1.16 -32.51 20.43
N ARG A 100 -1.02 -32.86 19.14
CA ARG A 100 -1.25 -34.22 18.65
C ARG A 100 -0.39 -35.25 19.37
N ARG A 101 0.87 -34.92 19.67
CA ARG A 101 1.81 -35.82 20.33
C ARG A 101 1.49 -36.01 21.82
N ARG A 102 1.08 -34.94 22.50
CA ARG A 102 0.62 -35.01 23.89
C ARG A 102 -0.64 -35.86 24.05
N LEU A 103 -1.56 -35.82 23.08
CA LEU A 103 -2.77 -36.65 23.11
C LEU A 103 -2.47 -38.17 23.14
N ILE A 104 -1.31 -38.59 22.64
CA ILE A 104 -0.85 -39.98 22.66
C ILE A 104 0.27 -40.24 23.69
N ASN A 105 0.53 -39.29 24.59
CA ASN A 105 1.66 -39.32 25.54
C ASN A 105 3.02 -39.52 24.87
N GLY A 106 3.18 -39.05 23.62
CA GLY A 106 4.45 -39.13 22.89
C GLY A 106 5.46 -38.09 23.36
N ASP A 107 6.75 -38.38 23.16
CA ASP A 107 7.85 -37.46 23.44
C ASP A 107 7.77 -36.21 22.54
N ILE A 108 8.07 -35.04 23.11
CA ILE A 108 8.02 -33.72 22.44
C ILE A 108 9.37 -33.00 22.45
N THR A 109 10.44 -33.65 22.91
CA THR A 109 11.77 -33.03 23.09
C THR A 109 12.28 -32.42 21.79
N ASP A 110 12.11 -33.11 20.66
CA ASP A 110 12.46 -32.63 19.32
C ASP A 110 11.69 -31.36 18.92
N LEU A 111 10.39 -31.30 19.21
CA LEU A 111 9.54 -30.15 18.91
C LEU A 111 9.90 -28.94 19.80
N GLN A 112 10.29 -29.19 21.05
CA GLN A 112 10.77 -28.15 21.96
C GLN A 112 12.11 -27.56 21.48
N GLU A 113 13.02 -28.38 20.97
CA GLU A 113 14.28 -27.91 20.39
C GLU A 113 14.05 -27.08 19.12
N GLN A 114 13.13 -27.52 18.25
CA GLN A 114 12.73 -26.76 17.06
C GLN A 114 12.14 -25.40 17.42
N PHE A 115 11.28 -25.34 18.44
CA PHE A 115 10.72 -24.08 18.93
C PHE A 115 11.82 -23.11 19.39
N LYS A 116 12.78 -23.58 20.20
CA LYS A 116 13.90 -22.76 20.68
C LYS A 116 14.72 -22.20 19.51
N LYS A 117 15.02 -23.03 18.51
CA LYS A 117 15.78 -22.64 17.32
C LYS A 117 15.06 -21.57 16.51
N LEU A 118 13.76 -21.77 16.23
CA LEU A 118 12.95 -20.79 15.48
C LEU A 118 12.81 -19.47 16.23
N ASN A 119 12.64 -19.53 17.56
CA ASN A 119 12.54 -18.33 18.38
C ASN A 119 13.86 -17.52 18.37
N GLN A 120 15.01 -18.18 18.46
CA GLN A 120 16.31 -17.52 18.31
C GLN A 120 16.46 -16.87 16.93
N GLU A 121 16.10 -17.58 15.87
CA GLU A 121 16.16 -17.07 14.49
C GLU A 121 15.26 -15.83 14.32
N MET A 122 14.02 -15.89 14.81
CA MET A 122 13.09 -14.75 14.78
C MET A 122 13.67 -13.53 15.48
N VAL A 123 14.18 -13.68 16.70
CA VAL A 123 14.76 -12.57 17.47
C VAL A 123 15.96 -11.97 16.76
N LEU A 124 16.82 -12.80 16.14
CA LEU A 124 17.95 -12.31 15.36
C LEU A 124 17.49 -11.51 14.14
N LYS A 125 16.46 -11.96 13.41
CA LYS A 125 15.92 -11.23 12.26
C LYS A 125 15.27 -9.92 12.67
N ILE A 126 14.49 -9.90 13.77
CA ILE A 126 13.91 -8.66 14.31
C ILE A 126 15.01 -7.67 14.70
N LYS A 127 16.09 -8.12 15.34
CA LYS A 127 17.23 -7.27 15.70
C LYS A 127 18.03 -6.77 14.49
N ALA A 128 17.98 -7.48 13.37
CA ALA A 128 18.66 -7.09 12.14
C ALA A 128 17.90 -6.02 11.34
N VAL A 129 16.61 -5.79 11.65
CA VAL A 129 15.85 -4.64 11.12
C VAL A 129 16.47 -3.36 11.66
N LYS A 130 17.09 -2.58 10.77
CA LYS A 130 17.83 -1.36 11.11
C LYS A 130 16.98 -0.11 11.09
#